data_AF-A0A1Z9SLP5-F1
#
_entry.id   AF-A0A1Z9SLP5-F1
#
_cell.length_a   1.000
_cell.length_b   1.000
_cell.length_c   1.000
_cell.angle_alpha   90.00
_cell.angle_beta   90.00
_cell.angle_gamma   90.00
#
_symmetry.space_group_name_H-M   'P 1'
#
loop_
_entity.id
_entity.type
_entity.pdbx_description
1 polymer ?
#
loop_
_entity_poly.entity_id
_entity_poly.type
_entity_poly.pdbx_seq_one_letter_code
_entity_poly.pdbx_strand_id
1 'polypeptide(L)'
;MIKFDDLDISIISFVADHPNSTVTDCAKSLFNPPTTEDLQKKDSMLRHRFKRLSLEKYLLESKEQNHSIFRIDDKLIHFGPELRFMNIGGEKFIHENLVNDYCILIYTEDGVIIRSLDKLENRWK
;
A
#
# COMPACT_ATOMS: atom_id res chain seq x y z
N MET A 1 7.06 1.33 16.66
CA MET A 1 7.28 0.45 15.49
C MET A 1 5.97 -0.02 14.88
N ILE A 2 5.49 0.74 13.90
CA ILE A 2 4.39 0.34 13.02
C ILE A 2 4.88 -0.86 12.19
N LYS A 3 4.23 -2.02 12.35
CA LYS A 3 4.49 -3.19 11.50
C LYS A 3 3.44 -3.22 10.39
N PHE A 4 3.89 -2.99 9.16
CA PHE A 4 3.11 -3.28 7.97
C PHE A 4 3.15 -4.78 7.70
N ASP A 5 1.97 -5.39 7.63
CA ASP A 5 1.82 -6.74 7.10
C ASP A 5 1.58 -6.73 5.59
N ASP A 6 1.59 -7.91 4.96
CA ASP A 6 1.42 -8.05 3.52
C ASP A 6 0.07 -7.45 3.05
N LEU A 7 -0.98 -7.47 3.88
CA LEU A 7 -2.27 -6.87 3.54
C LEU A 7 -2.20 -5.34 3.55
N ASP A 8 -1.51 -4.74 4.51
CA ASP A 8 -1.31 -3.29 4.54
C ASP A 8 -0.54 -2.82 3.29
N ILE A 9 0.49 -3.57 2.88
CA ILE A 9 1.23 -3.29 1.64
C ILE A 9 0.31 -3.42 0.43
N SER A 10 -0.50 -4.47 0.34
CA SER A 10 -1.47 -4.64 -0.76
C SER A 10 -2.49 -3.50 -0.83
N ILE A 11 -2.97 -2.99 0.31
CA ILE A 11 -3.87 -1.84 0.35
C ILE A 11 -3.18 -0.60 -0.22
N ILE A 12 -1.95 -0.31 0.22
CA ILE A 12 -1.22 0.87 -0.23
C ILE A 12 -0.92 0.80 -1.72
N SER A 13 -0.46 -0.35 -2.20
CA SER A 13 -0.24 -0.59 -3.63
C SER A 13 -1.53 -0.41 -4.43
N PHE A 14 -2.65 -0.98 -3.96
CA PHE A 14 -3.94 -0.82 -4.61
C PHE A 14 -4.35 0.66 -4.73
N VAL A 15 -4.24 1.44 -3.65
CA VAL A 15 -4.63 2.87 -3.66
C VAL A 15 -3.69 3.70 -4.52
N ALA A 16 -2.40 3.35 -4.59
CA ALA A 16 -1.44 4.01 -5.48
C ALA A 16 -1.82 3.82 -6.96
N ASP A 17 -2.21 2.59 -7.34
CA ASP A 17 -2.63 2.27 -8.70
C ASP A 17 -4.04 2.82 -9.02
N HIS A 18 -4.89 2.98 -8.02
CA HIS A 18 -6.28 3.44 -8.14
C HIS A 18 -6.53 4.64 -7.22
N PRO A 19 -5.99 5.83 -7.52
CA PRO A 19 -6.25 7.03 -6.73
C PRO A 19 -7.73 7.39 -6.74
N ASN A 20 -8.24 7.91 -5.63
CA ASN A 20 -9.68 8.15 -5.39
C ASN A 20 -10.53 6.88 -5.26
N SER A 21 -9.92 5.72 -5.02
CA SER A 21 -10.68 4.50 -4.75
C SER A 21 -11.29 4.51 -3.35
N THR A 22 -12.37 3.74 -3.20
CA THR A 22 -13.00 3.49 -1.91
C THR A 22 -12.49 2.19 -1.27
N VAL A 23 -12.78 2.00 0.01
CA VAL A 23 -12.52 0.73 0.71
C VAL A 23 -13.24 -0.44 0.01
N THR A 24 -14.43 -0.20 -0.52
CA THR A 24 -15.24 -1.21 -1.20
C THR A 24 -14.60 -1.64 -2.53
N ASP A 25 -14.01 -0.71 -3.27
CA ASP A 25 -13.28 -1.02 -4.50
C ASP A 25 -12.06 -1.89 -4.21
N CYS A 26 -11.32 -1.55 -3.15
CA CYS A 26 -10.19 -2.35 -2.67
C CYS A 26 -10.62 -3.76 -2.26
N ALA A 27 -11.74 -3.90 -1.53
CA ALA A 27 -12.28 -5.19 -1.13
C ALA A 27 -12.63 -6.08 -2.35
N LYS A 28 -13.25 -5.48 -3.38
CA LYS A 28 -13.58 -6.18 -4.62
C LYS A 28 -12.32 -6.65 -5.35
N SER A 29 -11.34 -5.76 -5.47
CA SER A 29 -10.10 -6.06 -6.19
C SER A 29 -9.23 -7.10 -5.49
N LEU A 30 -9.03 -6.99 -4.18
CA LEU A 30 -8.11 -7.87 -3.45
C LEU A 30 -8.69 -9.26 -3.17
N PHE A 31 -10.00 -9.37 -2.97
CA PHE A 31 -10.62 -10.62 -2.49
C PHE A 31 -11.59 -11.26 -3.48
N ASN A 32 -12.00 -10.55 -4.54
CA ASN A 32 -13.00 -11.00 -5.50
C ASN A 32 -14.20 -11.74 -4.84
N PRO A 33 -14.90 -11.11 -3.88
CA PRO A 33 -15.90 -11.79 -3.08
C PRO A 33 -17.09 -12.25 -3.94
N PRO A 34 -17.54 -13.52 -3.83
CA PRO A 34 -18.59 -14.07 -4.69
C PRO A 34 -20.00 -13.60 -4.30
N THR A 35 -20.17 -13.08 -3.07
CA THR A 35 -21.47 -12.66 -2.53
C THR A 35 -21.40 -11.28 -1.89
N THR A 36 -22.56 -10.62 -1.74
CA THR A 36 -22.68 -9.34 -1.03
C THR A 36 -22.30 -9.45 0.44
N GLU A 37 -22.60 -10.58 1.09
CA GLU A 37 -22.24 -10.81 2.50
C GLU A 37 -20.72 -10.92 2.67
N ASP A 38 -20.06 -11.67 1.80
CA ASP A 38 -18.59 -11.75 1.78
C ASP A 38 -17.96 -10.39 1.53
N LEU A 39 -18.53 -9.61 0.60
CA LEU A 39 -18.08 -8.25 0.33
C LEU A 39 -18.20 -7.37 1.58
N GLN A 40 -19.34 -7.38 2.27
CA GLN A 40 -19.54 -6.59 3.49
C GLN A 40 -18.55 -6.96 4.60
N LYS A 41 -18.24 -8.26 4.74
CA LYS A 41 -17.27 -8.76 5.71
C LYS A 41 -15.85 -8.28 5.38
N LYS A 42 -15.42 -8.40 4.12
CA LYS A 42 -14.09 -7.95 3.67
C LYS A 42 -13.96 -6.43 3.74
N ASP A 43 -14.99 -5.71 3.33
CA ASP A 43 -15.06 -4.26 3.39
C ASP A 43 -14.95 -3.75 4.84
N SER A 44 -15.71 -4.32 5.78
CA SER A 44 -15.63 -3.96 7.20
C SER A 44 -14.24 -4.21 7.79
N MET A 45 -13.60 -5.33 7.43
CA MET A 45 -12.22 -5.64 7.83
C MET A 45 -11.23 -4.59 7.28
N LEU A 46 -11.35 -4.24 6.00
CA LEU A 46 -10.49 -3.25 5.38
C LEU A 46 -10.70 -1.84 5.95
N ARG A 47 -11.94 -1.46 6.32
CA ARG A 47 -12.20 -0.13 6.95
C ARG A 47 -11.34 0.10 8.18
N HIS A 48 -11.13 -0.94 9.01
CA HIS A 48 -10.24 -0.82 10.17
C HIS A 48 -8.79 -0.55 9.75
N ARG A 49 -8.30 -1.22 8.70
CA ARG A 49 -6.95 -1.02 8.16
C ARG A 49 -6.78 0.36 7.53
N PHE A 50 -7.71 0.77 6.67
CA PHE A 50 -7.74 2.10 6.06
C PHE A 50 -7.74 3.22 7.10
N LYS A 51 -8.55 3.08 8.15
CA LYS A 51 -8.58 4.06 9.25
C LYS A 51 -7.20 4.19 9.92
N ARG A 52 -6.54 3.07 10.23
CA ARG A 52 -5.19 3.09 10.83
C ARG A 52 -4.18 3.77 9.90
N LEU A 53 -4.13 3.34 8.63
CA LEU A 53 -3.22 3.91 7.63
C LEU A 53 -3.48 5.41 7.39
N SER A 54 -4.73 5.86 7.50
CA SER A 54 -5.09 7.27 7.36
C SER A 54 -4.70 8.11 8.58
N LEU A 55 -4.88 7.56 9.79
CA LEU A 55 -4.44 8.21 11.03
C LEU A 55 -2.92 8.47 11.03
N GLU A 56 -2.17 7.53 10.46
CA GLU A 56 -0.71 7.62 10.31
C GLU A 56 -0.27 8.32 9.01
N LYS A 57 -1.22 8.91 8.25
CA LYS A 57 -1.01 9.70 7.03
C LYS A 57 -0.43 8.96 5.82
N TYR A 58 -0.32 7.64 5.87
CA TYR A 58 0.04 6.84 4.69
C TYR A 58 -1.06 6.88 3.62
N LEU A 59 -2.32 6.97 4.06
CA LEU A 59 -3.46 7.24 3.19
C LEU A 59 -4.03 8.62 3.49
N LEU A 60 -4.22 9.41 2.45
CA LEU A 60 -4.89 10.71 2.50
C LEU A 60 -6.38 10.48 2.20
N GLU A 61 -7.19 10.53 3.26
CA GLU A 61 -8.65 10.44 3.14
C GLU A 61 -9.22 11.80 2.71
N SER A 62 -10.10 11.77 1.71
CA SER A 62 -10.94 12.91 1.36
C SER A 62 -12.39 12.45 1.15
N LYS A 63 -13.35 13.37 1.28
CA LYS A 63 -14.76 13.07 1.03
C LYS A 63 -15.15 13.55 -0.36
N GLU A 64 -15.68 12.65 -1.16
CA GLU A 64 -16.32 12.97 -2.43
C GLU A 64 -17.80 12.61 -2.34
N GLN A 65 -18.66 13.64 -2.42
CA GLN A 65 -20.09 13.54 -2.16
C GLN A 65 -20.38 12.95 -0.77
N ASN A 66 -20.68 11.64 -0.70
CA ASN A 66 -20.99 10.88 0.52
C ASN A 66 -20.04 9.70 0.78
N HIS A 67 -18.98 9.56 -0.01
CA HIS A 67 -18.03 8.46 0.10
C HIS A 67 -16.64 8.99 0.49
N SER A 68 -15.95 8.24 1.35
CA SER A 68 -14.53 8.45 1.61
C SER A 68 -13.73 7.82 0.48
N ILE A 69 -12.89 8.64 -0.15
CA ILE A 69 -11.94 8.23 -1.20
C ILE A 69 -10.52 8.44 -0.70
N PHE A 70 -9.60 7.60 -1.17
CA PHE A 70 -8.24 7.55 -0.64
C PHE A 70 -7.21 7.77 -1.74
N ARG A 71 -6.10 8.40 -1.35
CA ARG A 71 -4.86 8.49 -2.11
C ARG A 71 -3.69 8.16 -1.19
N ILE A 72 -2.53 7.85 -1.75
CA ILE A 72 -1.31 7.73 -0.95
C ILE A 72 -0.75 9.12 -0.62
N ASP A 73 0.09 9.21 0.41
CA ASP A 73 0.98 10.37 0.60
C ASP A 73 2.30 10.13 -0.14
N ASP A 74 2.46 10.79 -1.30
CA ASP A 74 3.66 10.71 -2.15
C ASP A 74 4.95 11.19 -1.48
N LYS A 75 4.86 11.82 -0.30
CA LYS A 75 6.04 12.16 0.50
C LYS A 75 6.56 10.96 1.27
N LEU A 76 5.65 10.09 1.72
CA LEU A 76 5.96 8.95 2.58
C LEU A 76 6.11 7.66 1.79
N ILE A 77 5.40 7.52 0.67
CA ILE A 77 5.33 6.28 -0.10
C ILE A 77 5.93 6.51 -1.48
N HIS A 78 6.88 5.66 -1.85
CA HIS A 78 7.56 5.70 -3.14
C HIS A 78 7.57 4.31 -3.76
N PHE A 79 7.38 4.27 -5.08
CA PHE A 79 7.45 3.04 -5.86
C PHE A 79 8.57 3.14 -6.88
N GLY A 80 9.24 2.03 -7.15
CA GLY A 80 10.18 1.98 -8.25
C GLY A 80 11.03 0.72 -8.29
N PRO A 81 11.70 0.49 -9.43
CA PRO A 81 12.59 -0.64 -9.60
C PRO A 81 13.87 -0.45 -8.77
N GLU A 82 14.31 -1.53 -8.11
CA GLU A 82 15.64 -1.65 -7.50
C GLU A 82 16.02 -0.53 -6.51
N LEU A 83 15.04 0.19 -5.95
CA LEU A 83 15.29 1.38 -5.13
C LEU A 83 16.19 2.42 -5.83
N ARG A 84 16.21 2.47 -7.17
CA ARG A 84 17.08 3.38 -7.95
C ARG A 84 16.89 4.87 -7.63
N PHE A 85 15.78 5.21 -6.99
CA PHE A 85 15.46 6.55 -6.50
C PHE A 85 16.14 6.89 -5.15
N MET A 86 16.67 5.91 -4.42
CA MET A 86 17.43 6.13 -3.19
C MET A 86 18.89 6.42 -3.49
N ASN A 87 19.29 7.67 -3.30
CA ASN A 87 20.70 8.06 -3.18
C ASN A 87 21.05 8.22 -1.70
N ILE A 88 22.04 7.47 -1.21
CA ILE A 88 22.58 7.63 0.14
C ILE A 88 24.01 8.12 -0.01
N GLY A 89 24.28 9.35 0.46
CA GLY A 89 25.63 9.94 0.36
C GLY A 89 26.13 10.16 -1.07
N GLY A 90 25.25 10.21 -2.06
CA GLY A 90 25.61 10.36 -3.48
C GLY A 90 25.81 9.04 -4.24
N GLU A 91 25.72 7.90 -3.56
CA GLU A 91 25.75 6.58 -4.19
C GLU A 91 24.34 5.99 -4.29
N LYS A 92 24.08 5.32 -5.42
CA LYS A 92 22.84 4.57 -5.63
C LYS A 92 22.84 3.37 -4.68
N PHE A 93 21.83 3.30 -3.84
CA PHE A 93 21.64 2.15 -2.97
C PHE A 93 21.14 0.96 -3.79
N ILE A 94 21.93 -0.12 -3.83
CA ILE A 94 21.56 -1.38 -4.49
C ILE A 94 21.62 -2.50 -3.45
N HIS A 95 20.49 -3.17 -3.23
CA HIS A 95 20.42 -4.31 -2.32
C HIS A 95 20.35 -5.61 -3.12
N GLU A 96 21.28 -6.55 -2.90
CA GLU A 96 21.43 -7.78 -3.70
C GLU A 96 20.14 -8.61 -3.81
N ASN A 97 19.37 -8.70 -2.72
CA ASN A 97 18.08 -9.41 -2.70
C ASN A 97 16.90 -8.68 -3.39
N LEU A 98 17.08 -7.46 -3.90
CA LEU A 98 16.01 -6.64 -4.54
C LEU A 98 16.39 -6.25 -5.97
N VAL A 99 17.44 -6.84 -6.53
CA VAL A 99 17.91 -6.56 -7.89
C VAL A 99 16.85 -7.03 -8.90
N ASN A 100 16.44 -6.13 -9.79
CA ASN A 100 15.34 -6.23 -10.74
C ASN A 100 13.91 -6.28 -10.15
N ASP A 101 13.73 -6.22 -8.83
CA ASP A 101 12.38 -6.25 -8.24
C ASP A 101 11.71 -4.86 -8.29
N TYR A 102 10.41 -4.82 -8.60
CA TYR A 102 9.59 -3.63 -8.36
C TYR A 102 9.28 -3.51 -6.87
N CYS A 103 9.68 -2.39 -6.26
CA CYS A 103 9.65 -2.22 -4.81
C CYS A 103 8.73 -1.08 -4.38
N ILE A 104 8.18 -1.24 -3.18
CA ILE A 104 7.57 -0.15 -2.40
C ILE A 104 8.53 0.23 -1.27
N LEU A 105 8.68 1.54 -1.09
CA LEU A 105 9.41 2.17 0.00
C LEU A 105 8.45 3.03 0.81
N ILE A 106 8.48 2.87 2.13
CA ILE A 106 7.61 3.59 3.07
C ILE A 106 8.48 4.24 4.14
N TYR A 107 8.46 5.57 4.20
CA TYR A 107 9.07 6.35 5.28
C TYR A 107 8.17 6.31 6.51
N THR A 108 8.72 5.89 7.64
CA THR A 108 8.06 5.85 8.95
C THR A 108 8.86 6.71 9.95
N GLU A 109 8.28 7.04 11.10
CA GLU A 109 8.99 7.78 12.15
C GLU A 109 10.25 7.04 12.65
N ASP A 110 10.22 5.70 12.65
CA ASP A 110 11.29 4.84 13.18
C ASP A 110 12.34 4.46 12.11
N GLY A 111 12.14 4.83 10.84
CA GLY A 111 13.03 4.45 9.73
C GLY A 111 12.30 4.16 8.42
N VAL A 112 12.92 3.38 7.54
CA VAL A 112 12.41 3.09 6.19
C VAL A 112 12.06 1.61 6.06
N ILE A 113 10.86 1.33 5.55
CA ILE A 113 10.40 -0.02 5.24
C ILE A 113 10.50 -0.24 3.74
N ILE A 114 11.07 -1.36 3.35
CA ILE A 114 11.22 -1.76 1.96
C ILE A 114 10.61 -3.14 1.76
N ARG A 115 9.79 -3.28 0.72
CA ARG A 115 9.16 -4.54 0.30
C ARG A 115 9.23 -4.68 -1.22
N SER A 116 9.55 -5.90 -1.67
CA SER A 116 9.42 -6.30 -3.07
C SER A 116 7.96 -6.65 -3.34
N LEU A 117 7.36 -5.98 -4.33
CA LEU A 117 6.00 -6.25 -4.78
C LEU A 117 5.94 -7.51 -5.65
N ASP A 118 6.99 -7.80 -6.41
CA ASP A 118 7.06 -9.03 -7.22
C ASP A 118 7.07 -10.28 -6.33
N LYS A 119 7.80 -10.24 -5.22
CA LYS A 119 7.79 -11.32 -4.21
C LYS A 119 6.46 -11.42 -3.48
N LEU A 120 5.78 -10.28 -3.29
CA LEU A 120 4.44 -10.29 -2.72
C LEU A 120 3.49 -10.97 -3.71
N GLU A 121 3.47 -10.60 -4.99
CA GLU A 121 2.63 -11.23 -6.02
C GLU A 121 2.85 -12.75 -6.11
N ASN A 122 4.11 -13.19 -6.10
CA ASN A 122 4.45 -14.62 -6.20
C ASN A 122 3.97 -15.47 -5.02
N ARG A 123 3.65 -14.89 -3.87
CA ARG A 123 3.06 -15.63 -2.73
C ARG A 123 1.57 -15.92 -2.91
N TRP A 124 0.91 -15.22 -3.82
CA TRP A 124 -0.54 -15.30 -4.04
C TRP A 124 -0.89 -16.00 -5.36
N LYS A 125 0.12 -16.43 -6.13
CA LYS A 125 0.00 -17.39 -7.24
C LYS A 125 0.09 -18.81 -6.72
#